data_AF-A0A2T4GHX3-F1
#
_entry.id   AF-A0A2T4GHX3-F1
#
_cell.length_a   1.000
_cell.length_b   1.000
_cell.length_c   1.000
_cell.angle_alpha   90.00
_cell.angle_beta   90.00
_cell.angle_gamma   90.00
#
_symmetry.space_group_name_H-M   'P 1'
#
loop_
_entity.id
_entity.type
_entity.pdbx_description
1 polymer ?
#
loop_
_entity_poly.entity_id
_entity_poly.type
_entity_poly.pdbx_seq_one_letter_code
_entity_poly.pdbx_strand_id
1 'polypeptide(L)'
;MNSVATSLPTISEALGAGPTVTWVGTSYLLGQLSFQPLYGRISDITGRKPVLLFSMGCIVVGGILCGFARTPVWLYVCRTISGIGGGGISSSVAIIVSDLVSLRSRGNLAVGTGAASGPFVAAGLIQMSTNGWRWAFWVPAIMGAVCFVLLVFPLPPKPVSGSLKEKWGVLASIAGIVLTVMSINSGGSIWAWKNVKTIFMLTIGIVMLLVFIIIEAFFAKIPIIPLRLFKQRSPSVLILTGFLHDFAWQSTQYFVPLYYQTVCGFTPLKSATLIVPFLLAQGMAGAVSGPLMAKYARYMSILRAGFTVWTLSAGLKLLFHRNTHIAVYVVVLTVEGAGIGWVHQPGLVALQANSADEDRAVATGTRNVFRSLGGVVGIAVSTAVHYAVLDKALQTDNTIPEWLRGSVLDGACAILKAKMQGFRIIFIVTVPLLALCLGASFLVDDIVLKCDVDRSGDQGAAMTTEPARDTKKG
;
A
#
# COMPACT_ATOMS: atom_id res chain seq x y z
N MET A 1 3.08 7.48 3.52
CA MET A 1 2.54 8.28 2.41
C MET A 1 3.63 8.52 1.38
N ASN A 2 3.29 8.45 0.09
CA ASN A 2 4.21 8.81 -0.99
C ASN A 2 4.31 10.34 -1.04
N SER A 3 5.33 10.94 -0.43
CA SER A 3 5.62 12.40 -0.42
C SER A 3 5.53 13.03 -1.82
N VAL A 4 5.68 12.22 -2.85
CA VAL A 4 5.64 12.63 -4.24
C VAL A 4 4.22 12.97 -4.70
N ALA A 5 3.17 12.43 -4.08
CA ALA A 5 1.78 12.79 -4.40
C ALA A 5 1.53 14.28 -4.18
N THR A 6 2.19 14.89 -3.19
CA THR A 6 2.14 16.33 -2.95
C THR A 6 3.00 17.16 -3.90
N SER A 7 3.88 16.52 -4.68
CA SER A 7 4.75 17.19 -5.65
C SER A 7 4.31 17.01 -7.09
N LEU A 8 3.25 16.23 -7.36
CA LEU A 8 2.86 15.86 -8.72
C LEU A 8 2.65 17.08 -9.63
N PRO A 9 1.94 18.15 -9.22
CA PRO A 9 1.75 19.31 -10.10
C PRO A 9 3.10 19.96 -10.46
N THR A 10 3.97 20.18 -9.47
CA THR A 10 5.31 20.75 -9.68
C THR A 10 6.19 19.86 -10.56
N ILE A 11 6.12 18.53 -10.40
CA ILE A 11 6.85 17.57 -11.25
C ILE A 11 6.32 17.62 -12.69
N SER A 12 4.99 17.71 -12.85
CA SER A 12 4.35 17.78 -14.17
C SER A 12 4.82 19.01 -14.94
N GLU A 13 4.88 20.16 -14.27
CA GLU A 13 5.35 21.41 -14.85
C GLU A 13 6.85 21.37 -15.15
N ALA A 14 7.68 20.95 -14.19
CA ALA A 14 9.13 20.94 -14.33
C ALA A 14 9.66 19.95 -15.38
N LEU A 15 8.96 18.85 -15.64
CA LEU A 15 9.37 17.81 -16.59
C LEU A 15 8.51 17.79 -17.87
N GLY A 16 7.50 18.66 -17.99
CA GLY A 16 6.53 18.64 -19.09
C GLY A 16 5.74 17.32 -19.17
N ALA A 17 5.45 16.68 -18.03
CA ALA A 17 4.83 15.35 -18.00
C ALA A 17 3.34 15.36 -18.38
N GLY A 18 2.66 16.49 -18.19
CA GLY A 18 1.24 16.65 -18.50
C GLY A 18 0.35 15.56 -17.86
N PRO A 19 -0.59 14.95 -18.60
CA PRO A 19 -1.47 13.90 -18.08
C PRO A 19 -0.72 12.65 -17.58
N THR A 20 0.51 12.44 -18.06
CA THR A 20 1.28 11.24 -17.74
C THR A 20 1.85 11.26 -16.32
N VAL A 21 1.80 12.40 -15.61
CA VAL A 21 2.37 12.54 -14.27
C VAL A 21 1.78 11.53 -13.26
N THR A 22 0.61 10.98 -13.53
CA THR A 22 0.02 9.92 -12.70
C THR A 22 0.90 8.67 -12.62
N TRP A 23 1.70 8.42 -13.67
CA TRP A 23 2.69 7.35 -13.73
C TRP A 23 3.78 7.43 -12.67
N VAL A 24 4.02 8.61 -12.09
CA VAL A 24 4.98 8.74 -10.98
C VAL A 24 4.56 7.90 -9.77
N GLY A 25 3.25 7.78 -9.51
CA GLY A 25 2.71 6.92 -8.45
C GLY A 25 2.60 5.47 -8.90
N THR A 26 1.99 5.24 -10.07
CA THR A 26 1.71 3.90 -10.59
C THR A 26 2.98 3.08 -10.83
N SER A 27 4.06 3.68 -11.37
CA SER A 27 5.34 2.97 -11.60
C SER A 27 5.98 2.43 -10.33
N TYR A 28 5.96 3.20 -9.24
CA TYR A 28 6.44 2.74 -7.93
C TYR A 28 5.63 1.55 -7.43
N LEU A 29 4.30 1.65 -7.46
CA LEU A 29 3.44 0.57 -6.99
C LEU A 29 3.52 -0.67 -7.90
N LEU A 30 3.77 -0.47 -9.19
CA LEU A 30 3.99 -1.55 -10.14
C LEU A 30 5.28 -2.32 -9.84
N GLY A 31 6.38 -1.60 -9.58
CA GLY A 31 7.64 -2.20 -9.14
C GLY A 31 7.47 -2.94 -7.81
N GLN A 32 6.75 -2.33 -6.87
CA GLN A 32 6.42 -2.94 -5.57
C GLN A 32 5.64 -4.25 -5.78
N LEU A 33 4.47 -4.19 -6.43
CA LEU A 33 3.59 -5.33 -6.64
C LEU A 33 4.27 -6.47 -7.41
N SER A 34 5.09 -6.16 -8.41
CA SER A 34 5.79 -7.16 -9.21
C SER A 34 6.79 -7.96 -8.39
N PHE A 35 7.56 -7.30 -7.51
CA PHE A 35 8.63 -7.95 -6.77
C PHE A 35 8.23 -8.43 -5.38
N GLN A 36 7.12 -7.93 -4.83
CA GLN A 36 6.65 -8.28 -3.49
C GLN A 36 6.44 -9.78 -3.25
N PRO A 37 5.87 -10.58 -4.17
CA PRO A 37 5.76 -12.03 -4.01
C PRO A 37 7.13 -12.73 -4.01
N LEU A 38 8.11 -12.22 -4.77
CA LEU A 38 9.45 -12.82 -4.85
C LEU A 38 10.19 -12.72 -3.52
N TYR A 39 10.00 -11.62 -2.79
CA TYR A 39 10.75 -11.37 -1.57
C TYR A 39 10.47 -12.38 -0.46
N GLY A 40 9.26 -12.95 -0.38
CA GLY A 40 8.99 -14.03 0.58
C GLY A 40 9.90 -15.24 0.31
N ARG A 41 9.89 -15.73 -0.93
CA ARG A 41 10.69 -16.89 -1.35
C ARG A 41 12.19 -16.64 -1.31
N ILE A 42 12.66 -15.50 -1.83
CA ILE A 42 14.07 -15.16 -1.81
C ILE A 42 14.57 -15.02 -0.37
N SER A 43 13.73 -14.50 0.51
CA SER A 43 14.08 -14.32 1.92
C SER A 43 14.13 -15.63 2.70
N ASP A 44 13.33 -16.62 2.31
CA ASP A 44 13.41 -17.98 2.88
C ASP A 44 14.70 -18.70 2.47
N ILE A 45 15.35 -18.28 1.38
CA ILE A 45 16.52 -18.96 0.79
C ILE A 45 17.84 -18.24 1.12
N THR A 46 17.86 -16.92 0.98
CA THR A 46 19.07 -16.10 1.20
C THR A 46 19.13 -15.52 2.61
N GLY A 47 18.06 -15.68 3.38
CA GLY A 47 17.89 -15.14 4.73
C GLY A 47 17.23 -13.78 4.74
N ARG A 48 16.75 -13.36 5.91
CA ARG A 48 16.03 -12.09 6.08
C ARG A 48 16.92 -10.86 5.82
N LYS A 49 18.21 -10.91 6.23
CA LYS A 49 19.14 -9.77 6.16
C LYS A 49 19.51 -9.35 4.73
N PRO A 50 19.99 -10.23 3.82
CA PRO A 50 20.43 -9.81 2.50
C PRO A 50 19.27 -9.23 1.67
N VAL A 51 18.07 -9.81 1.82
CA VAL A 51 16.87 -9.30 1.16
C VAL A 51 16.49 -7.90 1.63
N LEU A 52 16.52 -7.65 2.95
CA LEU A 52 16.23 -6.33 3.49
C LEU A 52 17.25 -5.30 3.00
N LEU A 53 18.56 -5.63 3.01
CA LEU A 53 19.62 -4.74 2.53
C LEU A 53 19.51 -4.45 1.03
N PHE A 54 19.28 -5.47 0.20
CA PHE A 54 19.05 -5.28 -1.24
C PHE A 54 17.87 -4.34 -1.50
N SER A 55 16.75 -4.57 -0.82
CA SER A 55 15.54 -3.78 -0.95
C SER A 55 15.78 -2.31 -0.56
N MET A 56 16.52 -2.10 0.53
CA MET A 56 16.92 -0.78 0.98
C MET A 56 17.85 -0.08 -0.02
N GLY A 57 18.82 -0.81 -0.59
CA GLY A 57 19.68 -0.33 -1.66
C GLY A 57 18.89 0.12 -2.90
N CYS A 58 17.89 -0.65 -3.32
CA CYS A 58 16.99 -0.25 -4.42
C CYS A 58 16.23 1.04 -4.12
N ILE A 59 15.73 1.24 -2.89
CA ILE A 59 15.11 2.51 -2.49
C ILE A 59 16.09 3.67 -2.56
N VAL A 60 17.31 3.50 -2.03
CA VAL A 60 18.32 4.57 -1.99
C VAL A 60 18.74 4.96 -3.40
N VAL A 61 19.14 3.98 -4.22
CA VAL A 61 19.56 4.21 -5.60
C VAL A 61 18.41 4.79 -6.43
N GLY A 62 17.23 4.18 -6.35
CA GLY A 62 16.04 4.66 -7.05
C GLY A 62 15.67 6.08 -6.66
N GLY A 63 15.70 6.42 -5.37
CA GLY A 63 15.40 7.76 -4.86
C GLY A 63 16.42 8.81 -5.29
N ILE A 64 17.72 8.49 -5.23
CA ILE A 64 18.78 9.37 -5.74
C ILE A 64 18.57 9.66 -7.23
N LEU A 65 18.37 8.62 -8.04
CA LEU A 65 18.17 8.77 -9.47
C LEU A 65 16.88 9.54 -9.82
N CYS A 66 15.79 9.33 -9.07
CA CYS A 66 14.56 10.12 -9.23
C CYS A 66 14.82 11.60 -8.99
N GLY A 67 15.60 11.94 -7.96
CA GLY A 67 15.96 13.32 -7.67
C GLY A 67 16.87 13.96 -8.72
N PHE A 68 17.53 13.20 -9.61
CA PHE A 68 18.31 13.71 -10.74
C PHE A 68 17.59 13.63 -12.09
N ALA A 69 16.36 13.10 -12.14
CA ALA A 69 15.63 12.92 -13.38
C ALA A 69 15.43 14.25 -14.14
N ARG A 70 15.59 14.18 -15.46
CA ARG A 70 15.39 15.30 -16.40
C ARG A 70 14.24 15.07 -17.39
N THR A 71 13.74 13.85 -17.48
CA THR A 71 12.61 13.50 -18.34
C THR A 71 11.58 12.68 -17.55
N PRO A 72 10.28 12.73 -17.90
CA PRO A 72 9.25 11.96 -17.23
C PRO A 72 9.52 10.45 -17.28
N VAL A 73 9.96 9.93 -18.43
CA VAL A 73 10.26 8.50 -18.61
C VAL A 73 11.40 8.05 -17.69
N TRP A 74 12.47 8.85 -17.59
CA TRP A 74 13.56 8.55 -16.66
C TRP A 74 13.04 8.49 -15.21
N LEU A 75 12.22 9.46 -14.81
CA LEU A 75 11.60 9.46 -13.49
C LEU A 75 10.78 8.18 -13.26
N TYR A 76 9.96 7.74 -14.23
CA TYR A 76 9.12 6.54 -14.08
C TYR A 76 9.95 5.27 -13.93
N VAL A 77 11.03 5.12 -14.70
CA VAL A 77 11.95 3.96 -14.58
C VAL A 77 12.61 3.93 -13.20
N CYS A 78 13.14 5.06 -12.73
CA CYS A 78 13.75 5.14 -11.39
C CYS A 78 12.74 4.93 -10.26
N ARG A 79 11.48 5.30 -10.49
CA ARG A 79 10.38 5.03 -9.58
C ARG A 79 10.05 3.56 -9.49
N THR A 80 10.09 2.84 -10.60
CA THR A 80 9.97 1.37 -10.59
C THR A 80 11.08 0.74 -9.76
N ILE A 81 12.33 1.18 -9.91
CA ILE A 81 13.47 0.70 -9.08
C ILE A 81 13.22 0.95 -7.59
N SER A 82 12.75 2.15 -7.24
CA SER A 82 12.38 2.49 -5.86
C SER A 82 11.22 1.60 -5.35
N GLY A 83 10.27 1.29 -6.24
CA GLY A 83 9.14 0.42 -5.98
C GLY A 83 9.54 -1.01 -5.64
N ILE A 84 10.49 -1.57 -6.40
CA ILE A 84 11.10 -2.88 -6.15
C ILE A 84 11.58 -2.93 -4.70
N GLY A 85 12.38 -1.94 -4.28
CA GLY A 85 12.83 -1.83 -2.90
C GLY A 85 11.71 -1.68 -1.86
N GLY A 86 10.67 -0.89 -2.17
CA GLY A 86 9.51 -0.71 -1.30
C GLY A 86 8.71 -1.98 -1.04
N GLY A 87 8.55 -2.83 -2.06
CA GLY A 87 7.92 -4.15 -1.90
C GLY A 87 8.72 -5.07 -0.98
N GLY A 88 10.04 -5.08 -1.14
CA GLY A 88 10.92 -5.93 -0.34
C GLY A 88 11.02 -5.50 1.11
N ILE A 89 11.08 -4.20 1.40
CA ILE A 89 11.03 -3.69 2.78
C ILE A 89 9.68 -4.05 3.42
N SER A 90 8.56 -3.79 2.73
CA SER A 90 7.22 -4.05 3.26
C SER A 90 7.01 -5.54 3.61
N SER A 91 7.43 -6.45 2.72
CA SER A 91 7.35 -7.88 2.97
C SER A 91 8.34 -8.34 4.04
N SER A 92 9.61 -7.93 3.96
CA SER A 92 10.64 -8.39 4.89
C SER A 92 10.39 -7.90 6.31
N VAL A 93 9.96 -6.65 6.49
CA VAL A 93 9.60 -6.12 7.82
C VAL A 93 8.41 -6.87 8.40
N ALA A 94 7.38 -7.17 7.60
CA ALA A 94 6.23 -7.94 8.06
C ALA A 94 6.64 -9.35 8.54
N ILE A 95 7.54 -10.02 7.80
CA ILE A 95 8.06 -11.34 8.15
C ILE A 95 8.96 -11.28 9.39
N ILE A 96 9.90 -10.33 9.45
CA ILE A 96 10.80 -10.15 10.61
C ILE A 96 10.00 -9.85 11.88
N VAL A 97 9.00 -8.95 11.79
CA VAL A 97 8.10 -8.67 12.92
C VAL A 97 7.28 -9.90 13.29
N SER A 98 6.91 -10.75 12.32
CA SER A 98 6.21 -11.98 12.65
C SER A 98 7.09 -13.01 13.36
N ASP A 99 8.37 -13.05 13.02
CA ASP A 99 9.36 -13.98 13.58
C ASP A 99 9.84 -13.54 14.97
N LEU A 100 9.89 -12.22 15.25
CA LEU A 100 10.45 -11.65 16.48
C LEU A 100 9.40 -11.28 17.54
N VAL A 101 8.18 -10.95 17.12
CA VAL A 101 7.18 -10.32 17.99
C VAL A 101 5.93 -11.18 18.09
N SER A 102 5.61 -11.63 19.32
CA SER A 102 4.37 -12.34 19.62
C SER A 102 3.16 -11.49 19.21
N LEU A 103 2.04 -12.13 18.84
CA LEU A 103 0.84 -11.47 18.30
C LEU A 103 0.32 -10.33 19.20
N ARG A 104 0.65 -10.35 20.50
CA ARG A 104 0.15 -9.42 21.52
C ARG A 104 0.88 -8.08 21.60
N SER A 105 2.15 -7.96 21.19
CA SER A 105 2.92 -6.70 21.30
C SER A 105 3.12 -5.98 19.95
N ARG A 106 2.38 -6.38 18.91
CA ARG A 106 2.45 -5.75 17.59
C ARG A 106 1.66 -4.44 17.55
N GLY A 107 2.32 -3.37 17.97
CA GLY A 107 1.83 -1.99 17.84
C GLY A 107 2.95 -1.01 18.19
N ASN A 108 3.89 -0.80 17.27
CA ASN A 108 4.98 0.15 17.50
C ASN A 108 4.65 1.53 16.91
N LEU A 109 4.63 2.54 17.78
CA LEU A 109 4.41 3.95 17.43
C LEU A 109 5.41 4.49 16.39
N ALA A 110 6.59 3.86 16.27
CA ALA A 110 7.66 4.26 15.34
C ALA A 110 7.23 4.26 13.85
N VAL A 111 6.33 3.36 13.45
CA VAL A 111 5.83 3.33 12.06
C VAL A 111 4.90 4.52 11.78
N GLY A 112 4.10 4.91 12.78
CA GLY A 112 3.20 6.07 12.70
C GLY A 112 3.96 7.40 12.66
N THR A 113 5.01 7.55 13.47
CA THR A 113 5.83 8.77 13.51
C THR A 113 6.61 8.98 12.21
N GLY A 114 7.16 7.91 11.61
CA GLY A 114 7.84 7.98 10.31
C GLY A 114 6.89 8.29 9.14
N ALA A 115 5.67 7.72 9.15
CA ALA A 115 4.67 8.00 8.13
C ALA A 115 4.18 9.46 8.18
N ALA A 116 4.08 10.05 9.38
CA ALA A 116 3.62 11.42 9.60
C ALA A 116 4.71 12.48 9.34
N SER A 117 5.99 12.19 9.64
CA SER A 117 7.10 13.15 9.44
C SER A 117 7.53 13.30 7.98
N GLY A 118 7.48 12.22 7.19
CA GLY A 118 7.95 12.20 5.80
C GLY A 118 7.36 13.28 4.88
N PRO A 119 6.02 13.49 4.86
CA PRO A 119 5.40 14.52 4.04
C PRO A 119 5.78 15.95 4.41
N PHE A 120 6.06 16.25 5.69
CA PHE A 120 6.47 17.60 6.10
C PHE A 120 7.87 17.95 5.66
N VAL A 121 8.82 17.03 5.85
CA VAL A 121 10.20 17.26 5.40
C VAL A 121 10.22 17.44 3.89
N ALA A 122 9.46 16.62 3.15
CA ALA A 122 9.30 16.80 1.71
C ALA A 122 8.63 18.14 1.37
N ALA A 123 7.52 18.49 1.99
CA ALA A 123 6.73 19.68 1.66
C ALA A 123 7.40 21.00 2.03
N GLY A 124 8.15 21.06 3.12
CA GLY A 124 8.98 22.22 3.48
C GLY A 124 10.11 22.44 2.47
N LEU A 125 10.78 21.36 2.04
CA LEU A 125 11.85 21.44 1.05
C LEU A 125 11.34 21.71 -0.37
N ILE A 126 10.11 21.30 -0.70
CA ILE A 126 9.45 21.62 -1.97
C ILE A 126 9.26 23.13 -2.14
N GLN A 127 9.03 23.88 -1.06
CA GLN A 127 8.79 25.33 -1.13
C GLN A 127 10.06 26.18 -1.19
N MET A 128 11.24 25.62 -0.87
CA MET A 128 12.47 26.40 -0.83
C MET A 128 13.03 26.76 -2.21
N SER A 129 12.65 26.07 -3.29
CA SER A 129 13.08 26.42 -4.65
C SER A 129 12.18 25.83 -5.74
N THR A 130 12.28 26.35 -6.96
CA THR A 130 11.62 25.81 -8.18
C THR A 130 11.99 24.34 -8.46
N ASN A 131 13.14 23.86 -7.95
CA ASN A 131 13.59 22.47 -8.03
C ASN A 131 13.33 21.67 -6.74
N GLY A 132 12.54 22.21 -5.80
CA GLY A 132 12.30 21.64 -4.48
C GLY A 132 11.68 20.23 -4.52
N TRP A 133 10.98 19.88 -5.59
CA TRP A 133 10.40 18.54 -5.77
C TRP A 133 11.44 17.41 -5.74
N ARG A 134 12.70 17.68 -6.11
CA ARG A 134 13.79 16.68 -6.08
C ARG A 134 14.06 16.18 -4.65
N TRP A 135 13.89 17.05 -3.65
CA TRP A 135 14.06 16.69 -2.24
C TRP A 135 13.01 15.71 -1.72
N ALA A 136 11.84 15.65 -2.36
CA ALA A 136 10.83 14.62 -2.04
C ALA A 136 11.36 13.19 -2.29
N PHE A 137 12.42 13.05 -3.10
CA PHE A 137 13.13 11.80 -3.38
C PHE A 137 14.45 11.66 -2.62
N TRP A 138 15.24 12.74 -2.54
CA TRP A 138 16.54 12.69 -1.84
C TRP A 138 16.41 12.47 -0.34
N VAL A 139 15.42 13.06 0.33
CA VAL A 139 15.27 12.87 1.78
C VAL A 139 14.98 11.43 2.16
N PRO A 140 13.98 10.74 1.57
CA PRO A 140 13.80 9.31 1.81
C PRO A 140 15.03 8.47 1.46
N ALA A 141 15.78 8.84 0.41
CA ALA A 141 16.99 8.14 0.03
C ALA A 141 18.13 8.31 1.04
N ILE A 142 18.35 9.52 1.56
CA ILE A 142 19.36 9.80 2.61
C ILE A 142 19.00 9.03 3.88
N MET A 143 17.73 9.11 4.32
CA MET A 143 17.27 8.36 5.49
C MET A 143 17.40 6.86 5.27
N GLY A 144 17.08 6.38 4.06
CA GLY A 144 17.27 5.00 3.68
C GLY A 144 18.72 4.55 3.72
N ALA A 145 19.66 5.41 3.32
CA ALA A 145 21.10 5.13 3.38
C ALA A 145 21.61 5.07 4.82
N VAL A 146 21.15 5.98 5.69
CA VAL A 146 21.47 5.94 7.12
C VAL A 146 20.96 4.64 7.75
N CYS A 147 19.70 4.28 7.51
CA CYS A 147 19.14 3.01 7.99
C CYS A 147 19.85 1.78 7.39
N PHE A 148 20.28 1.83 6.12
CA PHE A 148 21.08 0.77 5.51
C PHE A 148 22.37 0.54 6.30
N VAL A 149 23.14 1.60 6.58
CA VAL A 149 24.39 1.52 7.35
C VAL A 149 24.13 0.98 8.75
N LEU A 150 23.09 1.46 9.43
CA LEU A 150 22.73 1.01 10.78
C LEU A 150 22.31 -0.46 10.85
N LEU A 151 21.77 -1.03 9.77
CA LEU A 151 21.31 -2.43 9.74
C LEU A 151 22.39 -3.43 9.32
N VAL A 152 23.48 -2.98 8.70
CA VAL A 152 24.59 -3.84 8.26
C VAL A 152 25.27 -4.53 9.45
N PHE A 153 25.45 -3.83 10.56
CA PHE A 153 26.23 -4.32 11.72
C PHE A 153 25.46 -5.21 12.72
N PRO A 154 24.19 -4.93 13.11
CA PRO A 154 23.55 -5.62 14.24
C PRO A 154 22.79 -6.90 13.89
N LEU A 155 22.42 -7.12 12.62
CA LEU A 155 21.52 -8.22 12.27
C LEU A 155 22.31 -9.52 12.04
N PRO A 156 22.20 -10.55 12.89
CA PRO A 156 22.91 -11.80 12.70
C PRO A 156 22.33 -12.56 11.49
N PRO A 157 23.17 -13.08 10.57
CA PRO A 157 22.70 -13.93 9.49
C PRO A 157 22.21 -15.26 10.08
N LYS A 158 20.94 -15.62 9.83
CA LYS A 158 20.44 -16.97 10.08
C LYS A 158 20.72 -17.83 8.83
N PRO A 159 21.32 -19.02 8.98
CA PRO A 159 21.48 -19.95 7.87
C PRO A 159 20.11 -20.46 7.44
N VAL A 160 19.90 -20.55 6.13
CA VAL A 160 18.69 -21.09 5.52
C VAL A 160 19.05 -21.97 4.34
N SER A 161 18.33 -23.09 4.21
CA SER A 161 18.46 -24.05 3.13
C SER A 161 17.20 -24.01 2.26
N GLY A 162 17.32 -23.56 1.02
CA GLY A 162 16.20 -23.61 0.08
C GLY A 162 16.67 -23.51 -1.38
N SER A 163 15.84 -24.00 -2.31
CA SER A 163 16.19 -24.12 -3.73
C SER A 163 15.26 -23.27 -4.61
N LEU A 164 15.85 -22.39 -5.45
CA LEU A 164 15.14 -21.51 -6.40
C LEU A 164 14.70 -22.25 -7.69
N LYS A 165 14.08 -23.42 -7.58
CA LYS A 165 13.79 -24.28 -8.76
C LYS A 165 12.53 -23.93 -9.56
N GLU A 166 11.62 -23.07 -9.06
CA GLU A 166 10.38 -22.73 -9.78
C GLU A 166 10.35 -21.25 -10.24
N LYS A 167 10.81 -20.98 -11.47
CA LYS A 167 10.93 -19.62 -12.05
C LYS A 167 9.73 -19.17 -12.90
N TRP A 168 8.91 -20.09 -13.41
CA TRP A 168 7.92 -19.79 -14.44
C TRP A 168 6.66 -19.09 -13.92
N GLY A 169 6.12 -19.50 -12.76
CA GLY A 169 4.95 -18.86 -12.15
C GLY A 169 5.25 -17.42 -11.73
N VAL A 170 6.42 -17.19 -11.14
CA VAL A 170 6.91 -15.85 -10.79
C VAL A 170 6.96 -14.93 -12.01
N LEU A 171 7.59 -15.37 -13.10
CA LEU A 171 7.74 -14.55 -14.30
C LEU A 171 6.40 -14.25 -14.98
N ALA A 172 5.50 -15.24 -15.04
CA ALA A 172 4.14 -15.06 -15.57
C ALA A 172 3.33 -14.07 -14.72
N SER A 173 3.45 -14.12 -13.38
CA SER A 173 2.78 -13.17 -12.46
C SER A 173 3.25 -11.74 -12.68
N ILE A 174 4.57 -11.51 -12.78
CA ILE A 174 5.15 -10.19 -13.03
C ILE A 174 4.68 -9.65 -14.38
N ALA A 175 4.79 -10.46 -15.43
CA ALA A 175 4.39 -10.05 -16.78
C ALA A 175 2.89 -9.71 -16.84
N GLY A 176 2.03 -10.53 -16.25
CA GLY A 176 0.59 -10.31 -16.24
C GLY A 176 0.18 -9.05 -15.49
N ILE A 177 0.76 -8.82 -14.31
CA ILE A 177 0.50 -7.62 -13.51
C ILE A 177 0.97 -6.36 -14.26
N VAL A 178 2.22 -6.36 -14.76
CA VAL A 178 2.81 -5.21 -15.45
C VAL A 178 1.98 -4.80 -16.65
N LEU A 179 1.63 -5.76 -17.52
CA LEU A 179 0.90 -5.49 -18.76
C LEU A 179 -0.56 -5.06 -18.50
N THR A 180 -1.24 -5.67 -17.54
CA THR A 180 -2.62 -5.31 -17.19
C THR A 180 -2.71 -3.92 -16.57
N VAL A 181 -1.83 -3.61 -15.62
CA VAL A 181 -1.85 -2.30 -14.96
C VAL A 181 -1.39 -1.21 -15.92
N MET A 182 -0.39 -1.49 -16.76
CA MET A 182 0.11 -0.53 -17.74
C MET A 182 -0.95 -0.15 -18.77
N SER A 183 -1.72 -1.11 -19.25
CA SER A 183 -2.82 -0.84 -20.19
C SER A 183 -3.95 -0.04 -19.54
N ILE A 184 -4.36 -0.37 -18.30
CA ILE A 184 -5.41 0.38 -17.59
C ILE A 184 -4.97 1.82 -17.27
N ASN A 185 -3.74 2.01 -16.76
CA ASN A 185 -3.25 3.33 -16.37
C ASN A 185 -2.91 4.23 -17.56
N SER A 186 -2.47 3.64 -18.69
CA SER A 186 -2.26 4.39 -19.94
C SER A 186 -3.55 4.65 -20.71
N GLY A 187 -4.57 3.83 -20.51
CA GLY A 187 -5.86 3.91 -21.19
C GLY A 187 -6.57 5.24 -20.90
N GLY A 188 -6.72 6.07 -21.94
CA GLY A 188 -7.31 7.40 -21.87
C GLY A 188 -6.36 8.52 -21.42
N SER A 189 -5.10 8.23 -21.08
CA SER A 189 -4.08 9.24 -20.75
C SER A 189 -2.97 9.30 -21.80
N ILE A 190 -2.22 8.21 -22.01
CA ILE A 190 -1.14 8.13 -23.01
C ILE A 190 -1.68 7.60 -24.34
N TRP A 191 -2.58 6.63 -24.28
CA TRP A 191 -3.16 5.99 -25.46
C TRP A 191 -4.69 5.96 -25.32
N ALA A 192 -5.41 6.24 -26.39
CA ALA A 192 -6.85 6.06 -26.42
C ALA A 192 -7.24 4.60 -26.10
N TRP A 193 -8.40 4.40 -25.46
CA TRP A 193 -8.92 3.07 -25.13
C TRP A 193 -9.08 2.16 -26.36
N LYS A 194 -9.47 2.75 -27.50
CA LYS A 194 -9.63 2.03 -28.78
C LYS A 194 -8.31 1.76 -29.51
N ASN A 195 -7.17 2.20 -28.97
CA ASN A 195 -5.88 1.98 -29.60
C ASN A 195 -5.50 0.48 -29.51
N VAL A 196 -5.04 -0.08 -30.63
CA VAL A 196 -4.59 -1.48 -30.73
C VAL A 196 -3.56 -1.82 -29.66
N LYS A 197 -2.63 -0.90 -29.34
CA LYS A 197 -1.60 -1.13 -28.31
C LYS A 197 -2.20 -1.33 -26.92
N THR A 198 -3.21 -0.53 -26.55
CA THR A 198 -3.89 -0.62 -25.25
C THR A 198 -4.61 -1.95 -25.10
N ILE A 199 -5.39 -2.34 -26.12
CA ILE A 199 -6.16 -3.58 -26.13
C ILE A 199 -5.20 -4.78 -26.13
N PHE A 200 -4.15 -4.76 -26.94
CA PHE A 200 -3.17 -5.84 -27.01
C PHE A 200 -2.44 -6.07 -25.68
N MET A 201 -1.96 -4.99 -25.04
CA MET A 201 -1.31 -5.09 -23.72
C MET A 201 -2.28 -5.57 -22.64
N LEU A 202 -3.54 -5.12 -22.67
CA LEU A 202 -4.56 -5.57 -21.73
C LEU A 202 -4.85 -7.05 -21.89
N THR A 203 -5.08 -7.52 -23.12
CA THR A 203 -5.37 -8.92 -23.42
C THR A 203 -4.20 -9.82 -23.02
N ILE A 204 -2.96 -9.48 -23.39
CA ILE A 204 -1.79 -10.27 -22.99
C ILE A 204 -1.61 -10.26 -21.47
N GLY A 205 -1.83 -9.11 -20.82
CA GLY A 205 -1.76 -9.03 -19.36
C GLY A 205 -2.73 -9.99 -18.68
N ILE A 206 -4.00 -9.99 -19.11
CA ILE A 206 -5.03 -10.90 -18.60
C ILE A 206 -4.65 -12.36 -18.89
N VAL A 207 -4.18 -12.67 -20.11
CA VAL A 207 -3.74 -14.03 -20.46
C VAL A 207 -2.58 -14.50 -19.59
N MET A 208 -1.58 -13.65 -19.34
CA MET A 208 -0.44 -13.98 -18.47
C MET A 208 -0.86 -14.19 -17.02
N LEU A 209 -1.84 -13.42 -16.51
CA LEU A 209 -2.43 -13.65 -15.19
C LEU A 209 -3.18 -15.00 -15.12
N LEU A 210 -3.92 -15.36 -16.16
CA LEU A 210 -4.58 -16.67 -16.25
C LEU A 210 -3.56 -17.81 -16.31
N VAL A 211 -2.50 -17.66 -17.10
CA VAL A 211 -1.38 -18.61 -17.15
C VAL A 211 -0.70 -18.75 -15.79
N PHE A 212 -0.48 -17.65 -15.08
CA PHE A 212 0.04 -17.69 -13.71
C PHE A 212 -0.86 -18.49 -12.77
N ILE A 213 -2.17 -18.25 -12.81
CA ILE A 213 -3.14 -19.01 -12.01
C ILE A 213 -3.08 -20.51 -12.36
N ILE A 214 -2.98 -20.86 -13.64
CA ILE A 214 -2.87 -22.26 -14.09
C ILE A 214 -1.55 -22.89 -13.59
N ILE A 215 -0.43 -22.19 -13.70
CA ILE A 215 0.88 -22.68 -13.22
C ILE A 215 0.84 -22.93 -11.72
N GLU A 216 0.31 -21.98 -10.95
CA GLU A 216 0.18 -22.12 -9.48
C GLU A 216 -0.81 -23.21 -9.08
N ALA A 217 -1.91 -23.38 -9.83
CA ALA A 217 -2.95 -24.35 -9.52
C ALA A 217 -2.54 -25.80 -9.80
N PHE A 218 -1.83 -26.02 -10.91
CA PHE A 218 -1.61 -27.38 -11.44
C PHE A 218 -0.15 -27.83 -11.47
N PHE A 219 0.82 -26.91 -11.51
CA PHE A 219 2.22 -27.24 -11.79
C PHE A 219 3.19 -26.93 -10.65
N ALA A 220 2.87 -25.96 -9.78
CA ALA A 220 3.75 -25.56 -8.69
C ALA A 220 3.72 -26.59 -7.54
N LYS A 221 4.88 -27.17 -7.20
CA LYS A 221 4.99 -28.07 -6.04
C LYS A 221 4.94 -27.28 -4.72
N ILE A 222 5.42 -26.04 -4.73
CA ILE A 222 5.39 -25.15 -3.58
C ILE A 222 4.79 -23.80 -4.01
N PRO A 223 3.46 -23.68 -4.13
CA PRO A 223 2.79 -22.51 -4.69
C PRO A 223 3.10 -21.24 -3.90
N ILE A 224 3.33 -20.12 -4.59
CA ILE A 224 3.50 -18.79 -3.99
C ILE A 224 2.19 -18.33 -3.36
N ILE A 225 1.06 -18.65 -4.01
CA ILE A 225 -0.28 -18.35 -3.52
C ILE A 225 -1.02 -19.68 -3.40
N PRO A 226 -0.98 -20.34 -2.22
CA PRO A 226 -1.63 -21.62 -2.04
C PRO A 226 -3.14 -21.47 -2.19
N LEU A 227 -3.72 -22.06 -3.24
CA LEU A 227 -5.16 -22.06 -3.46
C LEU A 227 -5.95 -22.71 -2.30
N ARG A 228 -5.28 -23.54 -1.49
CA ARG A 228 -5.86 -24.10 -0.26
C ARG A 228 -6.32 -23.03 0.74
N LEU A 229 -5.63 -21.88 0.80
CA LEU A 229 -6.03 -20.77 1.65
C LEU A 229 -7.40 -20.21 1.24
N PHE A 230 -7.74 -20.29 -0.05
CA PHE A 230 -9.01 -19.80 -0.57
C PHE A 230 -10.19 -20.77 -0.35
N LYS A 231 -9.91 -22.01 0.07
CA LYS A 231 -10.97 -22.97 0.43
C LYS A 231 -11.59 -22.65 1.79
N GLN A 232 -10.85 -22.00 2.68
CA GLN A 232 -11.34 -21.60 4.00
C GLN A 232 -12.02 -20.24 3.91
N ARG A 233 -13.28 -20.16 4.37
CA ARG A 233 -14.10 -18.95 4.28
C ARG A 233 -13.41 -17.71 4.88
N SER A 234 -12.94 -17.82 6.12
CA SER A 234 -12.38 -16.68 6.86
C SER A 234 -11.12 -16.09 6.23
N PRO A 235 -10.06 -16.87 5.91
CA PRO A 235 -8.91 -16.37 5.14
C PRO A 235 -9.27 -15.78 3.78
N SER A 236 -10.16 -16.42 3.00
CA SER A 236 -10.60 -15.90 1.70
C SER A 236 -11.21 -14.51 1.80
N VAL A 237 -12.13 -14.33 2.75
CA VAL A 237 -12.80 -13.05 2.98
C VAL A 237 -11.79 -11.99 3.43
N LEU A 238 -10.85 -12.33 4.31
CA LEU A 238 -9.83 -11.39 4.78
C LEU A 238 -8.83 -10.97 3.69
N ILE A 239 -8.48 -11.88 2.77
CA ILE A 239 -7.63 -11.58 1.61
C ILE A 239 -8.39 -10.70 0.61
N LEU A 240 -9.65 -11.03 0.30
CA LEU A 240 -10.49 -10.26 -0.64
C LEU A 240 -10.80 -8.86 -0.10
N THR A 241 -11.23 -8.76 1.15
CA THR A 241 -11.42 -7.44 1.80
C THR A 241 -10.11 -6.68 1.84
N GLY A 242 -8.97 -7.35 2.05
CA GLY A 242 -7.61 -6.88 1.84
C GLY A 242 -7.42 -6.06 0.57
N PHE A 243 -7.72 -6.68 -0.57
CA PHE A 243 -7.68 -6.04 -1.88
C PHE A 243 -8.59 -4.81 -1.95
N LEU A 244 -9.85 -4.93 -1.53
CA LEU A 244 -10.87 -3.88 -1.68
C LEU A 244 -10.56 -2.63 -0.82
N HIS A 245 -10.13 -2.81 0.43
CA HIS A 245 -9.82 -1.65 1.26
C HIS A 245 -8.48 -1.01 0.89
N ASP A 246 -7.50 -1.77 0.38
CA ASP A 246 -6.25 -1.17 -0.11
C ASP A 246 -6.45 -0.36 -1.39
N PHE A 247 -7.37 -0.80 -2.27
CA PHE A 247 -7.86 0.00 -3.40
C PHE A 247 -8.33 1.38 -2.91
N ALA A 248 -9.21 1.41 -1.90
CA ALA A 248 -9.78 2.66 -1.38
C ALA A 248 -8.72 3.52 -0.66
N TRP A 249 -7.83 2.88 0.10
CA TRP A 249 -6.76 3.55 0.84
C TRP A 249 -5.77 4.24 -0.10
N GLN A 250 -5.27 3.54 -1.10
CA GLN A 250 -4.30 4.09 -2.06
C GLN A 250 -4.92 5.16 -2.95
N SER A 251 -6.18 4.97 -3.36
CA SER A 251 -6.93 6.01 -4.10
C SER A 251 -7.07 7.28 -3.26
N THR A 252 -7.40 7.17 -1.97
CA THR A 252 -7.52 8.33 -1.08
C THR A 252 -6.16 9.02 -0.88
N GLN A 253 -5.11 8.24 -0.60
CA GLN A 253 -3.74 8.75 -0.43
C GLN A 253 -3.21 9.50 -1.65
N TYR A 254 -3.63 9.11 -2.85
CA TYR A 254 -3.19 9.72 -4.09
C TYR A 254 -4.02 10.93 -4.50
N PHE A 255 -5.35 10.79 -4.48
CA PHE A 255 -6.26 11.80 -5.06
C PHE A 255 -6.62 12.93 -4.09
N VAL A 256 -6.55 12.75 -2.77
CA VAL A 256 -6.80 13.84 -1.80
C VAL A 256 -5.76 14.98 -1.93
N PRO A 257 -4.44 14.74 -1.88
CA PRO A 257 -3.46 15.81 -2.09
C PRO A 257 -3.59 16.47 -3.47
N LEU A 258 -3.89 15.68 -4.50
CA LEU A 258 -4.10 16.18 -5.86
C LEU A 258 -5.35 17.07 -5.92
N TYR A 259 -6.44 16.71 -5.23
CA TYR A 259 -7.65 17.52 -5.09
C TYR A 259 -7.36 18.87 -4.42
N TYR A 260 -6.59 18.88 -3.33
CA TYR A 260 -6.23 20.13 -2.65
C TYR A 260 -5.45 21.10 -3.54
N GLN A 261 -4.55 20.58 -4.36
CA GLN A 261 -3.71 21.42 -5.22
C GLN A 261 -4.43 21.85 -6.50
N THR A 262 -5.11 20.91 -7.17
CA THR A 262 -5.67 21.15 -8.51
C THR A 262 -7.08 21.73 -8.51
N VAL A 263 -7.87 21.53 -7.44
CA VAL A 263 -9.24 22.06 -7.31
C VAL A 263 -9.28 23.19 -6.29
N CYS A 264 -8.67 23.00 -5.11
CA CYS A 264 -8.68 24.03 -4.06
C CYS A 264 -7.59 25.09 -4.24
N GLY A 265 -6.60 24.86 -5.12
CA GLY A 265 -5.50 25.79 -5.36
C GLY A 265 -4.55 25.95 -4.17
N PHE A 266 -4.54 24.99 -3.23
CA PHE A 266 -3.65 25.05 -2.07
C PHE A 266 -2.21 24.79 -2.47
N THR A 267 -1.27 25.45 -1.79
CA THR A 267 0.15 25.20 -1.97
C THR A 267 0.52 23.77 -1.56
N PRO A 268 1.60 23.18 -2.10
CA PRO A 268 2.08 21.85 -1.71
C PRO A 268 2.25 21.66 -0.20
N LEU A 269 2.78 22.66 0.52
CA LEU A 269 2.92 22.63 1.97
C LEU A 269 1.58 22.59 2.70
N LYS A 270 0.61 23.40 2.27
CA LYS A 270 -0.72 23.39 2.87
C LYS A 270 -1.41 22.04 2.61
N SER A 271 -1.31 21.50 1.39
CA SER A 271 -1.83 20.17 1.04
C SER A 271 -1.22 19.06 1.90
N ALA A 272 0.11 19.06 2.08
CA ALA A 272 0.79 18.10 2.93
C ALA A 272 0.38 18.23 4.41
N THR A 273 0.29 19.46 4.91
CA THR A 273 -0.12 19.75 6.30
C THR A 273 -1.53 19.24 6.59
N LEU A 274 -2.46 19.39 5.65
CA LEU A 274 -3.85 18.94 5.82
C LEU A 274 -4.02 17.42 5.84
N ILE A 275 -3.05 16.66 5.34
CA ILE A 275 -3.09 15.19 5.36
C ILE A 275 -2.46 14.61 6.64
N VAL A 276 -1.71 15.40 7.39
CA VAL A 276 -1.03 14.92 8.60
C VAL A 276 -2.00 14.41 9.66
N PRO A 277 -3.14 15.07 9.94
CA PRO A 277 -4.13 14.53 10.87
C PRO A 277 -4.61 13.13 10.49
N PHE A 278 -4.74 12.83 9.19
CA PHE A 278 -5.05 11.49 8.69
C PHE A 278 -3.93 10.50 9.02
N LEU A 279 -2.67 10.86 8.78
CA LEU A 279 -1.53 9.95 9.00
C LEU A 279 -1.28 9.69 10.48
N LEU A 280 -1.40 10.73 11.31
CA LEU A 280 -1.27 10.63 12.76
C LEU A 280 -2.39 9.78 13.34
N ALA A 281 -3.65 10.05 12.95
CA ALA A 281 -4.78 9.24 13.39
C ALA A 281 -4.64 7.77 12.98
N GLN A 282 -4.18 7.51 11.74
CA GLN A 282 -3.89 6.16 11.26
C GLN A 282 -2.81 5.47 12.09
N GLY A 283 -1.69 6.15 12.36
CA GLY A 283 -0.60 5.62 13.17
C GLY A 283 -1.01 5.35 14.62
N MET A 284 -1.70 6.31 15.25
CA MET A 284 -2.17 6.22 16.63
C MET A 284 -3.23 5.14 16.80
N ALA A 285 -4.26 5.11 15.95
CA ALA A 285 -5.29 4.07 16.01
C ALA A 285 -4.70 2.68 15.75
N GLY A 286 -3.75 2.57 14.82
CA GLY A 286 -3.01 1.35 14.57
C GLY A 286 -2.20 0.88 15.78
N ALA A 287 -1.48 1.78 16.46
CA ALA A 287 -0.72 1.45 17.66
C ALA A 287 -1.63 1.05 18.84
N VAL A 288 -2.75 1.76 19.02
CA VAL A 288 -3.75 1.50 20.07
C VAL A 288 -4.51 0.19 19.81
N SER A 289 -4.63 -0.26 18.55
CA SER A 289 -5.33 -1.50 18.21
C SER A 289 -4.72 -2.74 18.88
N GLY A 290 -3.39 -2.80 19.04
CA GLY A 290 -2.69 -3.93 19.66
C GLY A 290 -3.10 -4.16 21.12
N PRO A 291 -2.90 -3.16 22.01
CA PRO A 291 -3.35 -3.22 23.40
C PRO A 291 -4.85 -3.47 23.55
N LEU A 292 -5.70 -2.88 22.68
CA LEU A 292 -7.14 -3.13 22.71
C LEU A 292 -7.46 -4.59 22.40
N MET A 293 -6.86 -5.17 21.36
CA MET A 293 -7.00 -6.60 21.04
C MET A 293 -6.54 -7.48 22.21
N ALA A 294 -5.46 -7.10 22.87
CA ALA A 294 -4.92 -7.83 24.03
C ALA A 294 -5.82 -7.76 25.27
N LYS A 295 -6.49 -6.62 25.49
CA LYS A 295 -7.43 -6.39 26.61
C LYS A 295 -8.75 -7.11 26.39
N TYR A 296 -9.32 -7.03 25.18
CA TYR A 296 -10.62 -7.64 24.88
C TYR A 296 -10.53 -9.10 24.45
N ALA A 297 -9.32 -9.62 24.21
CA ALA A 297 -9.05 -10.95 23.66
C ALA A 297 -9.77 -11.25 22.33
N ARG A 298 -10.23 -10.21 21.63
CA ARG A 298 -11.01 -10.26 20.39
C ARG A 298 -10.54 -9.20 19.42
N TYR A 299 -10.38 -9.57 18.15
CA TYR A 299 -9.93 -8.66 17.07
C TYR A 299 -11.07 -8.23 16.15
N MET A 300 -12.13 -9.03 15.99
CA MET A 300 -13.24 -8.71 15.07
C MET A 300 -14.03 -7.47 15.48
N SER A 301 -14.19 -7.23 16.79
CA SER A 301 -14.90 -6.04 17.29
C SER A 301 -14.19 -4.75 16.86
N ILE A 302 -12.85 -4.73 16.96
CA ILE A 302 -12.04 -3.58 16.55
C ILE A 302 -12.03 -3.45 15.02
N LEU A 303 -11.92 -4.57 14.30
CA LEU A 303 -11.95 -4.57 12.83
C LEU A 303 -13.27 -4.01 12.28
N ARG A 304 -14.42 -4.44 12.83
CA ARG A 304 -15.76 -3.97 12.45
C ARG A 304 -15.97 -2.49 12.80
N ALA A 305 -15.52 -2.07 13.99
CA ALA A 305 -15.52 -0.66 14.36
C ALA A 305 -14.70 0.18 13.38
N GLY A 306 -13.50 -0.29 13.01
CA GLY A 306 -12.64 0.33 12.02
C GLY A 306 -13.31 0.48 10.65
N PHE A 307 -13.92 -0.58 10.12
CA PHE A 307 -14.66 -0.51 8.85
C PHE A 307 -15.88 0.41 8.92
N THR A 308 -16.58 0.45 10.06
CA THR A 308 -17.72 1.36 10.26
C THR A 308 -17.27 2.81 10.22
N VAL A 309 -16.23 3.15 10.99
CA VAL A 309 -15.64 4.49 11.04
C VAL A 309 -15.12 4.91 9.66
N TRP A 310 -14.45 4.00 8.95
CA TRP A 310 -13.91 4.28 7.62
C TRP A 310 -15.02 4.44 6.56
N THR A 311 -16.07 3.64 6.61
CA THR A 311 -17.21 3.78 5.70
C THR A 311 -17.92 5.12 5.93
N LEU A 312 -18.11 5.50 7.20
CA LEU A 312 -18.69 6.79 7.57
C LEU A 312 -17.84 7.97 7.06
N SER A 313 -16.51 7.93 7.28
CA SER A 313 -15.62 8.98 6.79
C SER A 313 -15.57 9.04 5.26
N ALA A 314 -15.65 7.89 4.58
CA ALA A 314 -15.76 7.85 3.12
C ALA A 314 -17.05 8.52 2.61
N GLY A 315 -18.17 8.33 3.31
CA GLY A 315 -19.40 9.07 3.04
C GLY A 315 -19.27 10.57 3.31
N LEU A 316 -18.64 10.95 4.42
CA LEU A 316 -18.40 12.36 4.78
C LEU A 316 -17.48 13.08 3.77
N LYS A 317 -16.55 12.38 3.10
CA LYS A 317 -15.75 12.95 2.00
C LYS A 317 -16.59 13.49 0.85
N LEU A 318 -17.83 13.03 0.68
CA LEU A 318 -18.74 13.55 -0.34
C LEU A 318 -19.19 15.00 -0.09
N LEU A 319 -18.99 15.51 1.14
CA LEU A 319 -19.20 16.92 1.48
C LEU A 319 -18.10 17.84 0.95
N PHE A 320 -16.99 17.29 0.45
CA PHE A 320 -15.87 18.09 -0.03
C PHE A 320 -16.25 18.85 -1.31
N HIS A 321 -16.19 20.17 -1.21
CA HIS A 321 -16.40 21.13 -2.27
C HIS A 321 -15.27 22.16 -2.21
N ARG A 322 -15.11 22.97 -3.26
CA ARG A 322 -14.06 23.99 -3.32
C ARG A 322 -14.07 24.96 -2.14
N ASN A 323 -15.24 25.27 -1.60
CA ASN A 323 -15.45 26.23 -0.52
C ASN A 323 -15.60 25.56 0.86
N THR A 324 -15.27 24.27 0.98
CA THR A 324 -15.38 23.57 2.25
C THR A 324 -14.39 24.14 3.27
N HIS A 325 -14.88 24.40 4.48
CA HIS A 325 -14.05 24.92 5.57
C HIS A 325 -12.95 23.93 5.95
N ILE A 326 -11.74 24.42 6.25
CA ILE A 326 -10.56 23.59 6.51
C ILE A 326 -10.80 22.58 7.65
N ALA A 327 -11.55 22.98 8.68
CA ALA A 327 -11.89 22.09 9.80
C ALA A 327 -12.62 20.81 9.36
N VAL A 328 -13.47 20.90 8.33
CA VAL A 328 -14.19 19.73 7.79
C VAL A 328 -13.20 18.74 7.17
N TYR A 329 -12.23 19.23 6.38
CA TYR A 329 -11.19 18.37 5.83
C TYR A 329 -10.42 17.66 6.94
N VAL A 330 -9.96 18.39 7.95
CA VAL A 330 -9.18 17.85 9.06
C VAL A 330 -9.96 16.77 9.82
N VAL A 331 -11.20 17.07 10.23
CA VAL A 331 -12.03 16.13 11.00
C VAL A 331 -12.32 14.86 10.18
N VAL A 332 -12.78 15.01 8.93
CA VAL A 332 -13.13 13.85 8.08
C VAL A 332 -11.90 12.97 7.82
N LEU A 333 -10.75 13.58 7.54
CA LEU A 333 -9.50 12.86 7.29
C LEU A 333 -8.93 12.21 8.55
N THR A 334 -9.04 12.85 9.72
CA THR A 334 -8.67 12.24 11.01
C THR A 334 -9.53 11.01 11.31
N VAL A 335 -10.85 11.12 11.14
CA VAL A 335 -11.77 9.99 11.34
C VAL A 335 -11.45 8.86 10.36
N GLU A 336 -11.17 9.19 9.10
CA GLU A 336 -10.75 8.19 8.11
C GLU A 336 -9.44 7.50 8.49
N GLY A 337 -8.43 8.27 8.88
CA GLY A 337 -7.15 7.73 9.35
C GLY A 337 -7.35 6.76 10.50
N ALA A 338 -8.15 7.13 11.51
CA ALA A 338 -8.44 6.27 12.65
C ALA A 338 -9.10 4.95 12.23
N GLY A 339 -10.09 5.00 11.33
CA GLY A 339 -10.73 3.81 10.77
C GLY A 339 -9.74 2.87 10.07
N ILE A 340 -8.84 3.42 9.26
CA ILE A 340 -7.78 2.65 8.57
C ILE A 340 -6.84 1.97 9.58
N GLY A 341 -6.43 2.69 10.63
CA GLY A 341 -5.57 2.14 11.68
C GLY A 341 -6.18 0.91 12.37
N TRP A 342 -7.49 0.95 12.63
CA TRP A 342 -8.26 -0.16 13.19
C TRP A 342 -8.63 -1.27 12.18
N VAL A 343 -8.30 -1.11 10.90
CA VAL A 343 -8.49 -2.16 9.89
C VAL A 343 -7.18 -2.85 9.53
N HIS A 344 -6.11 -2.10 9.26
CA HIS A 344 -4.87 -2.67 8.73
C HIS A 344 -4.22 -3.69 9.67
N GLN A 345 -4.07 -3.32 10.94
CA GLN A 345 -3.40 -4.15 11.93
C GLN A 345 -4.30 -5.30 12.43
N PRO A 346 -5.55 -5.05 12.87
CA PRO A 346 -6.46 -6.13 13.26
C PRO A 346 -6.80 -7.09 12.12
N GLY A 347 -6.86 -6.62 10.87
CA GLY A 347 -7.10 -7.49 9.71
C GLY A 347 -5.94 -8.47 9.44
N LEU A 348 -4.70 -8.09 9.76
CA LEU A 348 -3.56 -9.02 9.70
C LEU A 348 -3.63 -10.05 10.83
N VAL A 349 -3.94 -9.62 12.05
CA VAL A 349 -4.12 -10.50 13.21
C VAL A 349 -5.27 -11.49 12.97
N ALA A 350 -6.38 -11.01 12.42
CA ALA A 350 -7.53 -11.84 12.05
C ALA A 350 -7.14 -12.95 11.09
N LEU A 351 -6.33 -12.63 10.07
CA LEU A 351 -5.90 -13.61 9.08
C LEU A 351 -4.99 -14.65 9.72
N GLN A 352 -4.05 -14.21 10.55
CA GLN A 352 -3.13 -15.12 11.23
C GLN A 352 -3.85 -16.01 12.26
N ALA A 353 -4.88 -15.49 12.94
CA ALA A 353 -5.69 -16.26 13.87
C ALA A 353 -6.56 -17.30 13.16
N ASN A 354 -7.07 -16.97 11.97
CA ASN A 354 -7.89 -17.87 11.14
C ASN A 354 -7.06 -18.78 10.21
N SER A 355 -5.73 -18.74 10.28
CA SER A 355 -4.84 -19.62 9.50
C SER A 355 -4.15 -20.62 10.42
N ALA A 356 -3.89 -21.83 9.90
CA ALA A 356 -3.05 -22.80 10.59
C ALA A 356 -1.66 -22.23 10.87
N ASP A 357 -1.02 -22.64 11.97
CA ASP A 357 0.27 -22.12 12.42
C ASP A 357 1.35 -22.20 11.32
N GLU A 358 1.38 -23.31 10.58
CA GLU A 358 2.28 -23.56 9.44
C GLU A 358 1.99 -22.64 8.22
N ASP A 359 0.76 -22.17 8.09
CA ASP A 359 0.29 -21.37 6.95
C ASP A 359 0.30 -19.86 7.22
N ARG A 360 0.53 -19.42 8.47
CA ARG A 360 0.47 -17.99 8.84
C ARG A 360 1.41 -17.10 8.04
N ALA A 361 2.63 -17.54 7.80
CA ALA A 361 3.62 -16.79 7.02
C ALA A 361 3.16 -16.66 5.56
N VAL A 362 2.67 -17.76 4.99
CA VAL A 362 2.21 -17.80 3.60
C VAL A 362 0.94 -16.98 3.41
N ALA A 363 -0.04 -17.09 4.32
CA ALA A 363 -1.25 -16.28 4.32
C ALA A 363 -0.95 -14.78 4.43
N THR A 364 0.02 -14.40 5.27
CA THR A 364 0.49 -13.01 5.39
C THR A 364 1.09 -12.51 4.06
N GLY A 365 1.93 -13.34 3.43
CA GLY A 365 2.50 -13.05 2.11
C GLY A 365 1.41 -12.86 1.05
N THR A 366 0.46 -13.82 0.95
CA THR A 366 -0.67 -13.75 0.03
C THR A 366 -1.51 -12.48 0.26
N ARG A 367 -1.87 -12.17 1.50
CA ARG A 367 -2.61 -10.93 1.84
C ARG A 367 -1.88 -9.68 1.35
N ASN A 368 -0.57 -9.61 1.54
CA ASN A 368 0.21 -8.45 1.12
C ASN A 368 0.24 -8.29 -0.40
N VAL A 369 0.35 -9.39 -1.15
CA VAL A 369 0.24 -9.39 -2.62
C VAL A 369 -1.13 -8.87 -3.05
N PHE A 370 -2.22 -9.39 -2.48
CA PHE A 370 -3.57 -8.95 -2.82
C PHE A 370 -3.86 -7.50 -2.41
N ARG A 371 -3.36 -7.04 -1.26
CA ARG A 371 -3.44 -5.63 -0.87
C ARG A 371 -2.73 -4.76 -1.90
N SER A 372 -1.47 -5.02 -2.19
CA SER A 372 -0.71 -4.24 -3.18
C SER A 372 -1.36 -4.27 -4.56
N LEU A 373 -1.96 -5.40 -4.96
CA LEU A 373 -2.74 -5.51 -6.20
C LEU A 373 -3.95 -4.57 -6.15
N GLY A 374 -4.70 -4.58 -5.06
CA GLY A 374 -5.81 -3.67 -4.80
C GLY A 374 -5.39 -2.22 -4.88
N GLY A 375 -4.27 -1.85 -4.26
CA GLY A 375 -3.71 -0.52 -4.29
C GLY A 375 -3.34 -0.02 -5.69
N VAL A 376 -2.66 -0.87 -6.48
CA VAL A 376 -2.29 -0.56 -7.87
C VAL A 376 -3.53 -0.40 -8.75
N VAL A 377 -4.47 -1.36 -8.68
CA VAL A 377 -5.74 -1.30 -9.42
C VAL A 377 -6.55 -0.09 -9.00
N GLY A 378 -6.55 0.26 -7.71
CA GLY A 378 -7.17 1.45 -7.13
C GLY A 378 -6.76 2.73 -7.81
N ILE A 379 -5.45 2.98 -7.88
CA ILE A 379 -4.93 4.19 -8.52
C ILE A 379 -5.15 4.16 -10.03
N ALA A 380 -4.92 3.02 -10.69
CA ALA A 380 -5.08 2.91 -12.15
C ALA A 380 -6.54 3.15 -12.58
N VAL A 381 -7.50 2.50 -11.92
CA VAL A 381 -8.94 2.68 -12.19
C VAL A 381 -9.39 4.09 -11.82
N SER A 382 -9.00 4.60 -10.65
CA SER A 382 -9.34 5.97 -10.25
C SER A 382 -8.79 7.02 -11.21
N THR A 383 -7.57 6.79 -11.74
CA THR A 383 -6.95 7.64 -12.77
C THR A 383 -7.72 7.59 -14.08
N ALA A 384 -8.02 6.39 -14.57
CA ALA A 384 -8.81 6.18 -15.78
C ALA A 384 -10.19 6.85 -15.69
N VAL A 385 -10.89 6.66 -14.56
CA VAL A 385 -12.20 7.29 -14.30
C VAL A 385 -12.07 8.80 -14.24
N HIS A 386 -11.06 9.34 -13.55
CA HIS A 386 -10.84 10.78 -13.46
C HIS A 386 -10.71 11.41 -14.85
N TYR A 387 -9.85 10.86 -15.71
CA TYR A 387 -9.61 11.38 -17.04
C TYR A 387 -10.81 11.19 -17.97
N ALA A 388 -11.49 10.04 -17.92
CA ALA A 388 -12.69 9.80 -18.72
C ALA A 388 -13.82 10.80 -18.39
N VAL A 389 -14.00 11.11 -17.11
CA VAL A 389 -15.00 12.09 -16.65
C VAL A 389 -14.59 13.50 -17.04
N LEU A 390 -13.31 13.85 -16.88
CA LEU A 390 -12.77 15.14 -17.27
C LEU A 390 -12.97 15.39 -18.76
N ASP A 391 -12.58 14.44 -19.61
CA ASP A 391 -12.75 14.53 -21.07
C ASP A 391 -14.22 14.70 -21.47
N LYS A 392 -15.13 13.88 -20.91
CA LYS A 392 -16.57 14.00 -21.16
C LYS A 392 -17.14 15.35 -20.73
N ALA A 393 -16.73 15.86 -19.56
CA ALA A 393 -17.20 17.14 -19.05
C ALA A 393 -16.67 18.32 -19.89
N LEU A 394 -15.43 18.25 -20.38
CA LEU A 394 -14.85 19.25 -21.28
C LEU A 394 -15.48 19.24 -22.68
N GLN A 395 -15.90 18.07 -23.18
CA GLN A 395 -16.62 17.96 -24.46
C GLN A 395 -18.06 18.49 -24.38
N THR A 396 -18.67 18.48 -23.20
CA THR A 396 -20.03 18.99 -23.01
C THR A 396 -20.06 20.52 -22.99
N ASP A 397 -18.96 21.17 -22.58
CA ASP A 397 -18.84 22.62 -22.48
C ASP A 397 -18.10 23.16 -23.72
N ASN A 398 -18.83 23.39 -24.81
CA ASN A 398 -18.32 23.83 -26.13
C ASN A 398 -17.60 25.20 -26.11
N THR A 399 -17.56 25.90 -24.97
CA THR A 399 -16.97 27.22 -24.81
C THR A 399 -15.46 27.21 -24.55
N ILE A 400 -14.82 26.04 -24.38
CA ILE A 400 -13.39 25.94 -24.05
C ILE A 400 -12.56 25.65 -25.33
N PRO A 401 -11.69 26.59 -25.78
CA PRO A 401 -10.82 26.39 -26.93
C PRO A 401 -9.90 25.18 -26.78
N GLU A 402 -9.65 24.48 -27.89
CA GLU A 402 -8.93 23.20 -27.92
C GLU A 402 -7.49 23.30 -27.39
N TRP A 403 -6.84 24.46 -27.54
CA TRP A 403 -5.50 24.75 -27.02
C TRP A 403 -5.47 24.93 -25.49
N LEU A 404 -6.58 25.37 -24.87
CA LEU A 404 -6.71 25.53 -23.42
C LEU A 404 -7.06 24.20 -22.73
N ARG A 405 -7.56 23.21 -23.49
CA ARG A 405 -7.79 21.84 -22.99
C ARG A 405 -6.49 21.10 -22.65
N GLY A 406 -5.37 21.49 -23.28
CA GLY A 406 -4.02 20.96 -23.01
C GLY A 406 -3.29 21.64 -21.86
N SER A 407 -3.61 22.90 -21.54
CA SER A 407 -3.05 23.64 -20.40
C SER A 407 -3.85 23.34 -19.14
N VAL A 408 -3.54 22.21 -18.50
CA VAL A 408 -4.26 21.67 -17.33
C VAL A 408 -4.18 22.56 -16.07
N LEU A 409 -3.65 23.78 -16.12
CA LEU A 409 -3.38 24.58 -14.92
C LEU A 409 -4.07 25.96 -14.85
N ASP A 410 -4.61 26.51 -15.95
CA ASP A 410 -5.15 27.89 -15.93
C ASP A 410 -6.69 27.99 -16.02
N GLY A 411 -7.29 28.42 -14.91
CA GLY A 411 -8.16 29.61 -14.90
C GLY A 411 -9.66 29.48 -15.19
N ALA A 412 -10.14 28.54 -16.01
CA ALA A 412 -11.58 28.54 -16.35
C ALA A 412 -12.43 27.80 -15.30
N CYS A 413 -13.48 28.45 -14.78
CA CYS A 413 -14.43 27.87 -13.80
C CYS A 413 -15.00 26.51 -14.26
N ALA A 414 -15.22 26.36 -15.57
CA ALA A 414 -15.67 25.13 -16.22
C ALA A 414 -14.68 23.95 -16.08
N ILE A 415 -13.39 24.18 -16.33
CA ILE A 415 -12.33 23.15 -16.18
C ILE A 415 -12.24 22.69 -14.73
N LEU A 416 -12.36 23.62 -13.79
CA LEU A 416 -12.31 23.31 -12.36
C LEU A 416 -13.53 22.49 -11.91
N LYS A 417 -14.72 22.80 -12.45
CA LYS A 417 -15.96 22.05 -12.21
C LYS A 417 -15.87 20.63 -12.78
N ALA A 418 -15.31 20.47 -13.97
CA ALA A 418 -15.05 19.17 -14.59
C ALA A 418 -14.08 18.32 -13.75
N LYS A 419 -12.97 18.91 -13.28
CA LYS A 419 -12.03 18.25 -12.36
C LYS A 419 -12.70 17.80 -11.06
N MET A 420 -13.52 18.67 -10.45
CA MET A 420 -14.26 18.35 -9.23
C MET A 420 -15.18 17.14 -9.43
N GLN A 421 -15.87 17.04 -10.58
CA GLN A 421 -16.71 15.88 -10.90
C GLN A 421 -15.89 14.59 -10.95
N GLY A 422 -14.70 14.62 -11.57
CA GLY A 422 -13.79 13.49 -11.60
C GLY A 422 -13.40 13.01 -10.20
N PHE A 423 -12.97 13.91 -9.31
CA PHE A 423 -12.65 13.56 -7.91
C PHE A 423 -13.86 13.04 -7.13
N ARG A 424 -15.04 13.64 -7.35
CA ARG A 424 -16.27 13.24 -6.65
C ARG A 424 -16.65 11.81 -6.97
N ILE A 425 -16.52 11.37 -8.23
CA ILE A 425 -16.80 9.98 -8.60
C ILE A 425 -15.84 9.00 -7.91
N ILE A 426 -14.56 9.34 -7.81
CA ILE A 426 -13.58 8.53 -7.05
C ILE A 426 -14.02 8.39 -5.60
N PHE A 427 -14.42 9.48 -4.95
CA PHE A 427 -14.92 9.44 -3.57
C PHE A 427 -16.20 8.62 -3.43
N ILE A 428 -17.15 8.74 -4.37
CA ILE A 428 -18.39 7.94 -4.38
C ILE A 428 -18.07 6.45 -4.45
N VAL A 429 -17.14 6.03 -5.32
CA VAL A 429 -16.79 4.61 -5.49
C VAL A 429 -16.17 4.01 -4.22
N THR A 430 -15.49 4.80 -3.39
CA THR A 430 -14.89 4.28 -2.14
C THR A 430 -15.92 3.86 -1.08
N VAL A 431 -17.10 4.48 -1.05
CA VAL A 431 -18.15 4.20 -0.06
C VAL A 431 -18.70 2.77 -0.15
N PRO A 432 -19.26 2.32 -1.30
CA PRO A 432 -19.79 0.96 -1.42
C PRO A 432 -18.70 -0.10 -1.26
N LEU A 433 -17.45 0.18 -1.65
CA LEU A 433 -16.32 -0.73 -1.44
C LEU A 433 -16.07 -0.97 0.06
N LEU A 434 -16.08 0.07 0.88
CA LEU A 434 -15.87 -0.05 2.32
C LEU A 434 -17.10 -0.63 3.03
N ALA A 435 -18.31 -0.29 2.58
CA ALA A 435 -19.55 -0.91 3.07
C ALA A 435 -19.57 -2.42 2.77
N LEU A 436 -19.11 -2.83 1.59
CA LEU A 436 -18.94 -4.24 1.23
C LEU A 436 -17.92 -4.93 2.13
N CYS A 437 -16.78 -4.28 2.43
CA CYS A 437 -15.81 -4.80 3.39
C CYS A 437 -16.40 -4.96 4.80
N LEU A 438 -17.21 -3.99 5.25
CA LEU A 438 -17.91 -4.07 6.53
C LEU A 438 -18.87 -5.27 6.55
N GLY A 439 -19.72 -5.42 5.53
CA GLY A 439 -20.63 -6.57 5.41
C GLY A 439 -19.87 -7.91 5.36
N ALA A 440 -18.80 -7.98 4.58
CA ALA A 440 -17.96 -9.16 4.47
C ALA A 440 -17.27 -9.52 5.80
N SER A 441 -16.94 -8.54 6.65
CA SER A 441 -16.32 -8.80 7.96
C SER A 441 -17.22 -9.57 8.95
N PHE A 442 -18.54 -9.64 8.71
CA PHE A 442 -19.44 -10.51 9.47
C PHE A 442 -19.36 -11.98 9.04
N LEU A 443 -18.77 -12.26 7.88
CA LEU A 443 -18.56 -13.61 7.38
C LEU A 443 -17.27 -14.26 7.91
N VAL A 444 -16.50 -13.53 8.71
CA VAL A 444 -15.23 -13.99 9.30
C VAL A 444 -15.47 -14.47 10.72
N ASP A 445 -14.91 -15.64 11.03
CA ASP A 445 -15.01 -16.25 12.36
C ASP A 445 -14.23 -15.42 13.40
N ASP A 446 -14.85 -15.18 14.56
CA ASP A 446 -14.24 -14.47 15.68
C ASP A 446 -13.60 -15.47 16.64
N ILE A 447 -12.31 -15.74 16.43
CA ILE A 447 -11.52 -16.65 17.28
C ILE A 447 -10.98 -15.87 18.48
N VAL A 448 -11.21 -16.38 19.68
CA VAL A 448 -10.63 -15.80 20.90
C VAL A 448 -9.11 -16.00 20.90
N LEU A 449 -8.37 -14.91 21.12
CA LEU A 449 -6.92 -14.97 21.25
C LEU A 449 -6.56 -15.71 22.54
N LYS A 450 -6.08 -16.96 22.44
CA LYS A 450 -5.57 -17.71 23.61
C LYS A 450 -4.41 -16.94 24.23
N CYS A 451 -4.44 -16.76 25.56
CA CYS A 451 -3.32 -16.15 26.27
C CYS A 451 -2.13 -17.12 26.25
N ASP A 452 -0.92 -16.61 25.95
CA ASP A 452 0.35 -17.37 25.99
C ASP A 452 0.75 -17.88 27.40
N VAL A 453 -0.16 -17.88 28.37
CA VAL A 453 0.11 -18.32 29.76
C VAL A 453 0.47 -19.82 29.81
N ASP A 454 -0.05 -20.63 28.87
CA ASP A 454 0.23 -22.07 28.87
C ASP A 454 1.62 -22.43 28.32
N ARG A 455 2.26 -21.57 27.53
CA ARG A 455 3.57 -21.86 26.91
C ARG A 455 4.74 -21.77 27.89
N SER A 456 4.63 -20.95 28.92
CA SER A 456 5.62 -20.86 30.00
C SER A 456 5.44 -21.94 31.07
N GLY A 457 4.24 -22.54 31.19
CA GLY A 457 3.98 -23.64 32.13
C GLY A 457 4.53 -24.98 31.67
N ASP A 458 4.42 -25.27 30.37
CA ASP A 458 4.79 -26.58 29.82
C ASP A 458 6.32 -26.77 29.66
N GLN A 459 7.06 -25.68 29.46
CA GLN A 459 8.53 -25.72 29.44
C GLN A 459 9.16 -25.76 30.84
N GLY A 460 8.45 -25.31 31.88
CA GLY A 460 8.90 -25.40 33.28
C GLY A 460 8.62 -26.76 33.94
N ALA A 461 7.54 -27.44 33.51
CA ALA A 461 7.16 -28.75 34.05
C ALA A 461 8.02 -29.91 33.53
N ALA A 462 8.58 -29.79 32.32
CA ALA A 462 9.47 -30.81 31.75
C ALA A 462 10.90 -30.84 32.35
N MET A 463 11.24 -29.87 33.21
CA MET A 463 12.59 -29.73 33.79
C MET A 463 12.65 -29.99 35.30
N THR A 464 11.56 -30.44 35.93
CA THR A 464 11.46 -30.64 37.38
C THR A 464 10.81 -31.97 37.77
N THR A 465 11.29 -33.08 37.20
CA THR A 465 11.01 -34.41 37.76
C THR A 465 12.26 -35.28 37.74
N GLU A 466 13.17 -35.03 38.67
CA GLU A 466 14.12 -36.03 39.15
C GLU A 466 14.07 -36.00 40.68
N PRO A 467 13.61 -37.08 41.36
CA PRO A 467 13.52 -37.06 42.81
C PRO A 467 14.89 -37.36 43.42
N ALA A 468 15.33 -36.47 44.31
CA ALA A 468 16.38 -36.76 45.27
C ALA A 468 15.97 -37.97 46.14
N ARG A 469 16.86 -38.96 46.28
CA ARG A 469 16.81 -39.93 47.37
C ARG A 469 18.18 -40.05 48.02
N ASP A 470 18.16 -39.73 49.31
CA ASP A 470 19.26 -39.62 50.25
C ASP A 470 19.95 -40.96 50.60
N THR A 471 21.27 -40.84 50.76
CA THR A 471 22.22 -41.43 51.73
C THR A 471 22.00 -42.80 52.43
N LYS A 472 23.11 -43.58 52.36
CA LYS A 472 23.80 -44.37 53.42
C LYS A 472 23.14 -45.59 54.08
N LYS A 473 23.78 -46.77 53.92
CA LYS A 473 24.51 -47.57 54.96
C LYS A 473 24.71 -49.02 54.47
N GLY A 474 25.88 -49.60 54.77
CA GLY A 474 26.14 -51.05 54.72
C GLY A 474 27.31 -51.41 53.83
#